data_AF-A0AA41TA69-F1
#
_entry.id   AF-A0AA41TA69-F1
#
_cell.length_a   1.000
_cell.length_b   1.000
_cell.length_c   1.000
_cell.angle_alpha   90.00
_cell.angle_beta   90.00
_cell.angle_gamma   90.00
#
_symmetry.space_group_name_H-M   'P 1'
#
loop_
_entity.id
_entity.type
_entity.pdbx_description
1 polymer ?
#
loop_
_entity_poly.entity_id
_entity_poly.type
_entity_poly.pdbx_seq_one_letter_code
_entity_poly.pdbx_strand_id
1 'polypeptide(L)'
;MGSRAPQPPQDTIRCDEEEEEKEVEDEDEYDEDSEEEQDEADEVVDEEVNVEFEAYSISDNDHAGIKKLLQQLFLKAPVNTAELTDLLIQQNHIRSVIKF
;
A
#
# COMPACT_ATOMS: atom_id res chain seq x y z
N MET A 1 7.37 -43.95 40.34
CA MET A 1 8.43 -43.41 39.46
C MET A 1 7.79 -43.08 38.13
N GLY A 2 7.51 -41.79 37.88
CA GLY A 2 6.89 -41.31 36.64
C GLY A 2 7.93 -40.62 35.78
N SER A 3 8.05 -41.03 34.53
CA SER A 3 9.11 -40.65 33.59
C SER A 3 8.95 -39.20 33.10
N ARG A 4 10.06 -38.45 33.14
CA ARG A 4 10.24 -37.07 32.68
C ARG A 4 10.21 -37.00 31.14
N ALA A 5 9.40 -36.10 30.59
CA ALA A 5 9.36 -35.82 29.15
C ALA A 5 10.68 -35.16 28.66
N PRO A 6 11.11 -35.38 27.41
CA PRO A 6 12.28 -34.70 26.86
C PRO A 6 11.93 -33.27 26.46
N GLN A 7 12.79 -32.30 26.80
CA GLN A 7 12.66 -30.92 26.35
C GLN A 7 13.32 -30.72 24.97
N PRO A 8 12.76 -29.87 24.09
CA PRO A 8 13.36 -29.55 22.80
C PRO A 8 14.61 -28.66 22.95
N PRO A 9 15.54 -28.69 21.96
CA PRO A 9 16.78 -27.93 22.00
C PRO A 9 16.52 -26.42 21.88
N GLN A 10 17.18 -25.64 22.74
CA GLN A 10 17.22 -24.18 22.64
C GLN A 10 18.31 -23.80 21.64
N ASP A 11 17.90 -23.51 20.40
CA ASP A 11 18.75 -22.83 19.43
C ASP A 11 18.20 -21.44 19.14
N THR A 12 19.15 -20.50 19.01
CA THR A 12 19.01 -19.07 18.69
C THR A 12 18.52 -18.22 19.87
N ILE A 13 19.16 -17.12 20.24
CA ILE A 13 19.64 -16.02 19.40
C ILE A 13 20.89 -15.41 20.07
N ARG A 14 21.99 -15.27 19.33
CA ARG A 14 23.06 -14.31 19.67
C ARG A 14 22.60 -12.96 19.14
N CYS A 15 22.31 -12.02 20.03
CA CYS A 15 22.17 -10.62 19.66
C CYS A 15 23.56 -10.02 19.71
N ASP A 16 24.15 -9.74 18.55
CA ASP A 16 25.38 -8.96 18.46
C ASP A 16 25.13 -7.54 19.00
N GLU A 17 26.14 -7.09 19.73
CA GLU A 17 26.23 -5.89 20.55
C GLU A 17 26.78 -4.76 19.68
N GLU A 18 25.96 -3.76 19.35
CA GLU A 18 26.42 -2.44 18.90
C GLU A 18 25.50 -1.38 19.53
N GLU A 19 25.88 -0.88 20.71
CA GLU A 19 25.34 0.35 21.28
C GLU A 19 26.01 1.54 20.58
N GLU A 20 25.30 2.20 19.65
CA GLU A 20 25.67 3.55 19.21
C GLU A 20 24.97 4.56 20.14
N GLU A 21 25.77 5.25 20.95
CA GLU A 21 25.35 6.37 21.79
C GLU A 21 24.91 7.54 20.90
N LYS A 22 23.61 7.85 20.89
CA LYS A 22 23.07 9.01 20.19
C LYS A 22 22.96 10.18 21.17
N GLU A 23 23.95 11.06 21.14
CA GLU A 23 23.95 12.36 21.83
C GLU A 23 22.71 13.16 21.38
N VAL A 24 21.91 13.65 22.34
CA VAL A 24 20.78 14.55 22.10
C VAL A 24 21.17 15.95 22.59
N GLU A 25 21.51 16.84 21.66
CA GLU A 25 21.51 18.28 21.90
C GLU A 25 20.31 18.87 21.17
N ASP A 26 19.18 18.95 21.88
CA ASP A 26 17.99 19.69 21.46
C ASP A 26 18.00 21.03 22.21
N GLU A 27 18.47 22.08 21.54
CA GLU A 27 18.34 23.46 22.00
C GLU A 27 17.34 24.16 21.06
N ASP A 28 16.05 23.91 21.31
CA ASP A 28 14.95 24.47 20.54
C ASP A 28 14.73 25.92 20.97
N GLU A 29 15.16 26.87 20.15
CA GLU A 29 14.80 28.28 20.24
C GLU A 29 13.32 28.42 19.81
N TYR A 30 12.42 28.55 20.78
CA TYR A 30 11.00 28.80 20.53
C TYR A 30 10.81 30.23 20.00
N ASP A 31 10.81 30.39 18.68
CA ASP A 31 10.32 31.60 18.02
C ASP A 31 8.78 31.54 18.01
N GLU A 32 8.18 32.19 18.99
CA GLU A 32 6.72 32.31 19.12
C GLU A 32 6.21 33.45 18.22
N ASP A 33 6.32 33.29 16.90
CA ASP A 33 5.56 34.12 15.96
C ASP A 33 4.17 33.50 15.83
N SER A 34 3.29 33.89 16.77
CA SER A 34 1.87 33.53 16.71
C SER A 34 1.20 34.34 15.60
N GLU A 35 1.30 33.81 14.38
CA GLU A 35 0.50 34.24 13.25
C GLU A 35 -0.96 33.94 13.60
N GLU A 36 -1.76 34.97 13.89
CA GLU A 36 -3.20 34.83 14.07
C GLU A 36 -3.81 34.32 12.76
N GLU A 37 -3.88 32.99 12.64
CA GLU A 37 -4.64 32.27 11.62
C GLU A 37 -6.06 32.82 11.66
N GLN A 38 -6.38 33.63 10.64
CA GLN A 38 -7.72 34.09 10.39
C GLN A 38 -8.52 32.83 10.07
N ASP A 39 -9.28 32.34 11.05
CA ASP A 39 -10.25 31.25 10.89
C ASP A 39 -11.26 31.68 9.82
N GLU A 40 -10.87 31.51 8.56
CA GLU A 40 -11.76 31.34 7.43
C GLU A 40 -12.51 30.07 7.79
N ALA A 41 -13.63 30.23 8.50
CA ALA A 41 -14.53 29.16 8.86
C ALA A 41 -14.92 28.48 7.55
N ASP A 42 -14.19 27.39 7.24
CA ASP A 42 -14.39 26.55 6.07
C ASP A 42 -15.83 26.07 6.17
N GLU A 43 -16.69 26.75 5.43
CA GLU A 43 -18.11 26.47 5.40
C GLU A 43 -18.22 25.05 4.83
N VAL A 44 -18.40 24.07 5.71
CA VAL A 44 -18.48 22.66 5.33
C VAL A 44 -19.69 22.50 4.42
N VAL A 45 -19.46 22.61 3.12
CA VAL A 45 -20.47 22.39 2.10
C VAL A 45 -20.77 20.90 2.10
N ASP A 46 -21.97 20.54 2.53
CA ASP A 46 -22.48 19.16 2.50
C ASP A 46 -22.88 18.83 1.04
N GLU A 47 -21.87 18.69 0.17
CA GLU A 47 -22.02 18.38 -1.25
C GLU A 47 -21.98 16.87 -1.48
N GLU A 48 -23.13 16.27 -1.80
CA GLU A 48 -23.21 14.86 -2.19
C GLU A 48 -22.74 14.69 -3.64
N VAL A 49 -21.65 13.94 -3.83
CA VAL A 49 -21.15 13.55 -5.16
C VAL A 49 -21.69 12.17 -5.52
N ASN A 50 -22.60 12.13 -6.50
CA ASN A 50 -23.10 10.86 -7.05
C ASN A 50 -22.07 10.24 -8.00
N VAL A 51 -21.57 9.05 -7.67
CA VAL A 51 -20.66 8.26 -8.51
C VAL A 51 -21.39 7.00 -9.00
N GLU A 52 -21.42 6.80 -10.31
CA GLU A 52 -21.99 5.61 -10.96
C GLU A 52 -20.85 4.69 -11.41
N PHE A 53 -21.05 3.36 -11.32
CA PHE A 53 -20.05 2.39 -11.76
C PHE A 53 -20.61 1.50 -12.85
N GLU A 54 -19.97 1.51 -14.02
CA GLU A 54 -20.35 0.69 -15.15
C GLU A 54 -19.33 -0.41 -15.41
N ALA A 55 -19.83 -1.62 -15.67
CA ALA A 55 -19.00 -2.77 -16.02
C ALA A 55 -19.04 -3.00 -17.54
N TYR A 56 -17.86 -2.95 -18.16
CA TYR A 56 -17.68 -3.14 -19.60
C TYR A 56 -16.89 -4.42 -19.86
N SER A 57 -17.13 -5.07 -21.00
CA SER A 57 -16.25 -6.13 -21.46
C SER A 57 -14.84 -5.59 -21.71
N ILE A 58 -13.82 -6.40 -21.40
CA ILE A 58 -12.42 -6.02 -21.65
C ILE A 58 -12.18 -5.85 -23.15
N SER A 59 -11.47 -4.77 -23.51
CA SER A 59 -11.05 -4.45 -24.87
C SER A 59 -9.59 -4.03 -24.92
N ASP A 60 -9.02 -3.90 -26.13
CA ASP A 60 -7.66 -3.41 -26.33
C ASP A 60 -7.43 -2.01 -25.72
N ASN A 61 -8.48 -1.19 -25.64
CA ASN A 61 -8.41 0.14 -25.03
C ASN A 61 -8.10 0.10 -23.52
N ASP A 62 -8.35 -1.04 -22.87
CA ASP A 62 -8.15 -1.21 -21.43
C ASP A 62 -6.73 -1.68 -21.07
N HIS A 63 -5.90 -1.96 -22.07
CA HIS A 63 -4.56 -2.53 -21.88
C HIS A 63 -3.72 -1.75 -20.87
N ALA A 64 -3.64 -0.42 -20.99
CA ALA A 64 -2.81 0.38 -20.09
C ALA A 64 -3.32 0.33 -18.62
N GLY A 65 -4.63 0.33 -18.42
CA GLY A 65 -5.24 0.26 -17.09
C GLY A 65 -5.03 -1.11 -16.44
N ILE A 66 -5.32 -2.18 -17.18
CA ILE A 66 -5.15 -3.56 -16.71
C ILE A 66 -3.67 -3.84 -16.38
N LYS A 67 -2.74 -3.40 -17.24
CA LYS A 67 -1.31 -3.54 -16.99
C LYS A 67 -0.88 -2.87 -15.68
N LYS A 68 -1.36 -1.66 -15.42
CA LYS A 68 -1.06 -0.95 -14.15
C LYS A 68 -1.61 -1.68 -12.94
N LEU A 69 -2.84 -2.20 -13.01
CA LEU A 69 -3.43 -3.02 -11.94
C LEU A 69 -2.60 -4.29 -11.67
N LEU A 70 -2.16 -4.97 -12.73
CA LEU A 70 -1.29 -6.14 -12.59
C LEU A 70 0.07 -5.79 -11.98
N GLN A 71 0.65 -4.64 -12.34
CA GLN A 71 1.90 -4.15 -11.74
C GLN A 71 1.74 -3.84 -10.24
N GLN A 72 0.60 -3.27 -9.85
CA GLN A 72 0.27 -3.04 -8.44
C GLN A 72 0.08 -4.34 -7.67
N LEU A 73 -0.45 -5.39 -8.30
CA LEU A 73 -0.65 -6.69 -7.67
C LEU A 73 0.67 -7.46 -7.50
N PHE A 74 1.55 -7.40 -8.49
CA PHE A 74 2.81 -8.15 -8.54
C PHE A 74 4.04 -7.27 -8.27
N LEU A 75 4.09 -6.58 -7.13
CA LEU A 75 5.17 -5.63 -6.80
C LEU A 75 6.58 -6.25 -6.73
N LYS A 76 6.70 -7.53 -6.35
CA LYS A 76 7.99 -8.20 -6.11
C LYS A 76 8.16 -9.52 -6.87
N ALA A 77 7.15 -9.95 -7.61
CA ALA A 77 7.22 -11.18 -8.40
C ALA A 77 7.70 -10.84 -9.82
N PRO A 78 8.64 -11.60 -10.39
CA PRO A 78 9.08 -11.40 -11.77
C PRO A 78 8.00 -11.90 -12.74
N VAL A 79 6.93 -11.11 -12.88
CA VAL A 79 5.80 -11.39 -13.76
C VAL A 79 5.85 -10.42 -14.93
N ASN A 80 5.78 -10.94 -16.16
CA ASN A 80 5.62 -10.11 -17.35
C ASN A 80 4.17 -9.61 -17.45
N THR A 81 3.91 -8.46 -16.83
CA THR A 81 2.56 -7.86 -16.79
C THR A 81 2.06 -7.40 -18.15
N ALA A 82 2.95 -7.11 -19.11
CA ALA A 82 2.55 -6.76 -20.46
C ALA A 82 1.93 -7.97 -21.17
N GLU A 83 2.66 -9.08 -21.23
CA GLU A 83 2.19 -10.31 -21.85
C GLU A 83 0.95 -10.88 -21.13
N LEU A 84 0.89 -10.79 -19.79
CA LEU A 84 -0.29 -11.18 -19.05
C LEU A 84 -1.50 -10.32 -19.44
N THR A 85 -1.33 -9.02 -19.65
CA THR A 85 -2.41 -8.13 -20.10
C THR A 85 -2.92 -8.53 -21.48
N ASP A 86 -2.02 -8.83 -22.42
CA ASP A 86 -2.37 -9.29 -23.76
C ASP A 86 -3.21 -10.58 -23.72
N LEU A 87 -2.82 -11.54 -22.87
CA LEU A 87 -3.57 -12.77 -22.65
C LEU A 87 -4.95 -12.53 -22.03
N LEU A 88 -5.08 -11.53 -21.14
CA LEU A 88 -6.36 -11.17 -20.55
C LEU A 88 -7.33 -10.60 -21.60
N ILE A 89 -6.85 -9.73 -22.50
CA ILE A 89 -7.66 -9.09 -23.55
C ILE A 89 -8.08 -10.12 -24.61
N GLN A 90 -7.17 -11.03 -25.01
CA GLN A 90 -7.47 -12.07 -25.99
C GLN A 90 -8.53 -13.07 -25.51
N GLN A 91 -8.67 -13.27 -24.18
CA GLN A 91 -9.68 -14.15 -23.61
C GLN A 91 -11.02 -13.43 -23.40
N ASN A 92 -11.83 -13.41 -24.45
CA ASN A 92 -12.95 -12.49 -24.63
C ASN A 92 -14.30 -12.89 -23.99
N HIS A 93 -14.35 -13.75 -22.94
CA HIS A 93 -15.64 -14.36 -22.53
C HIS A 93 -16.05 -14.33 -21.05
N ILE A 94 -15.19 -13.95 -20.10
CA ILE A 94 -15.58 -13.88 -18.66
C ILE A 94 -14.89 -12.71 -17.94
N ARG A 95 -14.58 -11.62 -18.63
CA ARG A 95 -13.82 -10.52 -18.03
C ARG A 95 -14.50 -9.17 -18.26
N SER A 96 -14.56 -8.37 -17.20
CA SER A 96 -15.10 -7.03 -17.22
C SER A 96 -14.16 -6.04 -16.54
N VAL A 97 -14.12 -4.81 -17.02
CA VAL A 97 -13.47 -3.66 -16.38
C VAL A 97 -14.56 -2.75 -15.83
N ILE A 98 -14.37 -2.29 -14.58
CA ILE A 98 -15.27 -1.34 -13.92
C ILE A 98 -14.68 0.06 -14.08
N LYS A 99 -15.50 1.03 -14.49
CA LYS A 99 -15.12 2.45 -14.65
C LYS A 99 -16.13 3.34 -13.92
N PHE A 100 -15.65 4.51 -13.51
CA PHE A 100 -16.40 5.60 -12.87
C PHE A 100 -16.24 6.88 -13.69
#